data_AF-A0A818E3Y9-F1
#
_entry.id   AF-A0A818E3Y9-F1
#
_cell.length_a   1.000
_cell.length_b   1.000
_cell.length_c   1.000
_cell.angle_alpha   90.00
_cell.angle_beta   90.00
_cell.angle_gamma   90.00
#
_symmetry.space_group_name_H-M   'P 1'
#
loop_
_entity.id
_entity.type
_entity.pdbx_description
1 polymer ?
#
loop_
_entity_poly.entity_id
_entity_poly.type
_entity_poly.pdbx_seq_one_letter_code
_entity_poly.pdbx_strand_id
1 'polypeptide(L)'
;MSDKIKVTEWVESLHHFSEAEPGDLIEFNRGRYSHWAVYIGDQQVIHRWGENDGVGKSIGITGNIKTIFGVNFDKATILQSHISDVLKHGGKVRVNNYCDSIWKL
;
A
#
# COMPACT_ATOMS: atom_id res chain seq x y z
N MET A 1 24.63 -17.34 3.03
CA MET A 1 23.26 -17.85 2.85
C MET A 1 22.63 -17.01 1.76
N SER A 2 22.01 -17.60 0.74
CA SER A 2 21.24 -16.81 -0.23
C SER A 2 20.02 -16.27 0.50
N ASP A 3 19.98 -14.97 0.78
CA ASP A 3 18.80 -14.31 1.32
C ASP A 3 17.66 -14.58 0.33
N LYS A 4 16.74 -15.46 0.73
CA LYS A 4 15.59 -15.80 -0.10
C LYS A 4 14.70 -14.56 -0.10
N ILE A 5 14.40 -14.05 -1.29
CA ILE A 5 13.46 -12.94 -1.44
C ILE A 5 12.15 -13.34 -0.78
N LYS A 6 11.68 -12.54 0.19
CA LYS A 6 10.43 -12.77 0.90
C LYS A 6 9.27 -12.33 0.01
N VAL A 7 8.68 -13.28 -0.71
CA VAL A 7 7.43 -13.09 -1.46
C VAL A 7 6.44 -14.16 -1.03
N THR A 8 5.28 -13.75 -0.54
CA THR A 8 4.23 -14.66 -0.07
C THR A 8 3.17 -14.88 -1.15
N GLU A 9 2.34 -15.91 -0.95
CA GLU A 9 1.14 -16.12 -1.75
C GLU A 9 0.11 -15.00 -1.52
N TRP A 10 -0.80 -14.85 -2.48
CA TRP A 10 -1.91 -13.90 -2.38
C TRP A 10 -2.95 -14.38 -1.38
N VAL A 11 -3.36 -13.49 -0.47
CA VAL A 11 -4.37 -13.77 0.55
C VAL A 11 -5.49 -12.73 0.51
N GLU A 12 -6.70 -13.15 0.87
CA GLU A 12 -7.91 -12.32 0.83
C GLU A 12 -8.20 -11.60 2.16
N SER A 13 -7.52 -11.97 3.25
CA SER A 13 -7.76 -11.39 4.57
C SER A 13 -6.52 -11.34 5.45
N LEU A 14 -6.55 -10.41 6.40
CA LEU A 14 -5.47 -10.03 7.32
C LEU A 14 -4.98 -11.15 8.24
N HIS A 15 -5.70 -12.26 8.34
CA HIS A 15 -5.33 -13.38 9.22
C HIS A 15 -3.98 -14.02 8.85
N HIS A 16 -3.42 -13.70 7.67
CA HIS A 16 -2.12 -14.18 7.21
C HIS A 16 -0.98 -13.15 7.38
N PHE A 17 -1.23 -11.98 7.99
CA PHE A 17 -0.15 -11.00 8.26
C PHE A 17 0.74 -11.36 9.45
N SER A 18 0.54 -12.51 10.08
CA SER A 18 1.43 -13.01 11.14
C SER A 18 2.88 -13.17 10.70
N GLU A 19 3.12 -13.32 9.39
CA GLU A 19 4.46 -13.48 8.81
C GLU A 19 5.10 -12.15 8.39
N ALA A 20 4.34 -11.05 8.38
CA ALA A 20 4.85 -9.74 7.98
C ALA A 20 5.65 -9.11 9.13
N GLU A 21 6.80 -8.54 8.78
CA GLU A 21 7.70 -7.87 9.71
C GLU A 21 7.80 -6.39 9.35
N PRO A 22 7.97 -5.48 10.35
CA PRO A 22 8.15 -4.06 10.06
C PRO A 22 9.25 -3.83 9.02
N GLY A 23 8.93 -3.06 7.97
CA GLY A 23 9.79 -2.85 6.81
C GLY A 23 9.40 -3.67 5.57
N ASP A 24 8.59 -4.72 5.72
CA ASP A 24 8.10 -5.51 4.58
C ASP A 24 7.27 -4.66 3.62
N LEU A 25 7.48 -4.89 2.33
CA LEU A 25 6.73 -4.25 1.28
C LEU A 25 5.46 -5.03 0.99
N ILE A 26 4.33 -4.33 1.06
CA ILE A 26 2.99 -4.91 0.93
C ILE A 26 2.41 -4.55 -0.42
N GLU A 27 2.05 -5.57 -1.18
CA GLU A 27 1.41 -5.44 -2.49
C GLU A 27 -0.09 -5.74 -2.39
N PHE A 28 -0.90 -4.78 -2.83
CA PHE A 28 -2.36 -4.90 -2.92
C PHE A 28 -2.78 -5.03 -4.37
N ASN A 29 -3.56 -6.07 -4.68
CA ASN A 29 -4.13 -6.27 -6.01
C ASN A 29 -5.39 -5.40 -6.18
N ARG A 30 -5.34 -4.42 -7.10
CA ARG A 30 -6.49 -3.57 -7.48
C ARG A 30 -7.13 -3.99 -8.81
N GLY A 31 -6.85 -5.22 -9.26
CA GLY A 31 -7.28 -5.78 -10.53
C GLY A 31 -6.45 -5.25 -11.71
N ARG A 32 -6.43 -3.93 -11.93
CA ARG A 32 -5.74 -3.28 -13.06
C ARG A 32 -4.34 -2.76 -12.75
N TYR A 33 -4.00 -2.62 -11.47
CA TYR A 33 -2.70 -2.16 -11.01
C TYR A 33 -2.38 -2.73 -9.62
N SER A 34 -1.12 -2.65 -9.23
CA SER A 34 -0.69 -2.95 -7.86
C SER A 34 -0.59 -1.67 -7.06
N HIS A 35 -1.30 -1.62 -5.93
CA HIS A 35 -1.11 -0.58 -4.92
C HIS A 35 -0.08 -1.05 -3.89
N TRP A 36 0.67 -0.14 -3.30
CA TRP A 36 1.83 -0.48 -2.48
C TRP A 36 1.84 0.26 -1.14
N ALA A 37 2.34 -0.42 -0.11
CA ALA A 37 2.56 0.14 1.22
C ALA A 37 3.76 -0.51 1.92
N VAL A 38 4.26 0.12 2.97
CA VAL A 38 5.27 -0.46 3.86
C VAL A 38 4.61 -0.85 5.18
N TYR A 39 4.84 -2.08 5.64
CA TYR A 39 4.33 -2.56 6.91
C TYR A 39 5.12 -1.96 8.08
N ILE A 40 4.41 -1.52 9.13
CA ILE A 40 5.03 -0.90 10.31
C ILE A 40 4.70 -1.62 11.62
N GLY A 41 4.05 -2.79 11.56
CA GLY A 41 3.57 -3.52 12.74
C GLY A 41 2.08 -3.30 13.03
N ASP A 42 1.53 -4.11 13.93
CA ASP A 42 0.15 -4.01 14.43
C ASP A 42 -0.94 -3.89 13.35
N GLN A 43 -0.77 -4.59 12.21
CA GLN A 43 -1.70 -4.52 11.06
C GLN A 43 -1.80 -3.11 10.43
N GLN A 44 -0.82 -2.24 10.70
CA GLN A 44 -0.73 -0.88 10.18
C GLN A 44 0.29 -0.81 9.04
N VAL A 45 0.01 0.07 8.07
CA VAL A 45 0.92 0.37 6.95
C VAL A 45 1.04 1.85 6.69
N ILE A 46 2.17 2.26 6.12
CA ILE A 46 2.35 3.58 5.52
C ILE A 46 2.25 3.43 4.01
N HIS A 47 1.35 4.18 3.38
CA HIS A 47 1.18 4.15 1.93
C HIS A 47 1.01 5.54 1.35
N ARG A 48 1.30 5.65 0.05
CA ARG A 48 0.95 6.82 -0.73
C ARG A 48 -0.55 6.82 -1.01
N TRP A 49 -1.20 7.96 -0.87
CA TRP A 49 -2.62 8.18 -1.14
C TRP A 49 -2.80 9.48 -1.91
N GLY A 50 -3.74 9.57 -2.84
CA GLY A 50 -4.00 10.82 -3.58
C GLY A 50 -5.25 10.71 -4.42
N GLU A 51 -5.80 11.86 -4.86
CA GLU A 51 -7.05 11.91 -5.65
C GLU A 51 -6.98 11.19 -7.01
N ASN A 52 -5.78 10.80 -7.44
CA ASN A 52 -5.53 10.05 -8.68
C ASN A 52 -4.58 8.87 -8.43
N ASP A 53 -5.02 7.89 -7.63
CA ASP A 53 -4.36 6.60 -7.42
C ASP A 53 -4.40 5.67 -8.64
N GLY A 54 -4.77 6.19 -9.81
CA GLY A 54 -4.95 5.43 -11.06
C GLY A 54 -6.36 4.90 -11.29
N VAL A 55 -7.32 5.10 -10.37
CA VAL A 55 -8.75 4.84 -10.60
C VAL A 55 -9.57 6.05 -10.13
N GLY A 56 -10.31 6.64 -11.08
CA GLY A 56 -11.05 7.88 -10.87
C GLY A 56 -11.99 7.85 -9.65
N LYS A 57 -11.88 8.91 -8.84
CA LYS A 57 -12.91 9.48 -7.95
C LYS A 57 -14.00 8.50 -7.51
N SER A 58 -13.70 7.65 -6.54
CA SER A 58 -14.75 6.92 -5.81
C SER A 58 -14.27 6.42 -4.45
N ILE A 59 -14.00 7.37 -3.54
CA ILE A 59 -14.19 7.24 -2.08
C ILE A 59 -14.21 8.65 -1.51
N GLY A 60 -15.27 8.98 -0.76
CA GLY A 60 -15.67 10.33 -0.33
C GLY A 60 -14.77 11.02 0.71
N ILE A 61 -13.45 10.89 0.62
CA ILE A 61 -12.50 11.73 1.36
C ILE A 61 -12.04 12.82 0.39
N THR A 62 -12.80 13.91 0.30
CA THR A 62 -12.49 15.09 -0.52
C THR A 62 -11.42 15.95 0.15
N GLY A 63 -10.18 15.46 0.18
CA GLY A 63 -9.02 16.20 0.63
C GLY A 63 -8.49 17.16 -0.45
N ASN A 64 -9.29 18.16 -0.86
CA ASN A 64 -8.78 19.25 -1.69
C ASN A 64 -7.82 20.10 -0.83
N ILE A 65 -6.51 19.89 -0.94
CA ILE A 65 -5.53 20.82 -0.34
C ILE A 65 -5.51 22.07 -1.22
N LYS A 66 -6.46 22.98 -0.98
CA LYS A 66 -6.52 24.29 -1.65
C LYS A 66 -5.42 25.18 -1.11
N THR A 67 -4.50 25.59 -1.97
CA THR A 67 -3.64 26.75 -1.69
C THR A 67 -4.46 28.03 -1.91
N ILE A 68 -4.05 29.13 -1.29
CA ILE A 68 -4.74 30.45 -1.30
C ILE A 68 -4.91 31.01 -2.74
N PHE A 69 -4.25 30.40 -3.73
CA PHE A 69 -4.35 30.71 -5.16
C PHE A 69 -4.95 29.60 -6.03
N GLY A 70 -5.84 28.77 -5.50
CA GLY A 70 -6.83 28.01 -6.31
C GLY A 70 -6.28 26.99 -7.31
N VAL A 71 -4.99 26.68 -7.31
CA VAL A 71 -4.41 25.62 -8.16
C VAL A 71 -4.64 24.28 -7.49
N ASN A 72 -5.40 23.41 -8.14
CA ASN A 72 -5.51 22.00 -7.77
C ASN A 72 -4.27 21.29 -8.30
N PHE A 73 -3.43 20.80 -7.39
CA PHE A 73 -2.31 19.95 -7.77
C PHE A 73 -2.70 18.50 -7.52
N ASP A 74 -2.42 17.61 -8.47
CA ASP A 74 -2.44 16.16 -8.26
C ASP A 74 -1.29 15.79 -7.30
N LYS A 75 -1.52 16.05 -6.01
CA LYS A 75 -0.57 15.74 -4.95
C LYS A 75 -0.95 14.41 -4.33
N ALA A 76 0.09 13.64 -4.02
CA ALA A 76 -0.04 12.48 -3.16
C ALA A 76 0.35 12.85 -1.73
N THR A 77 -0.42 12.37 -0.78
CA THR A 77 -0.20 12.44 0.67
C THR A 77 0.27 11.07 1.15
N ILE A 78 1.14 11.05 2.17
CA ILE A 78 1.52 9.82 2.86
C ILE A 78 0.55 9.61 4.01
N LEU A 79 -0.11 8.46 4.05
CA LEU A 79 -1.06 8.09 5.10
C LEU A 79 -0.59 6.84 5.82
N GLN A 80 -0.76 6.86 7.14
CA GLN A 80 -0.74 5.67 7.97
C GLN A 80 -2.17 5.15 8.10
N SER A 81 -2.39 3.90 7.73
CA SER A 81 -3.73 3.30 7.67
C SER A 81 -3.68 1.85 8.14
N HIS A 82 -4.82 1.35 8.62
CA HIS A 82 -4.97 -0.09 8.84
C HIS A 82 -5.04 -0.81 7.50
N ILE A 83 -4.39 -1.98 7.40
CA ILE A 83 -4.29 -2.70 6.12
C ILE A 83 -5.68 -3.05 5.56
N SER A 84 -6.68 -3.35 6.41
CA SER A 84 -8.06 -3.61 5.95
C SER A 84 -8.65 -2.44 5.17
N ASP A 85 -8.38 -1.23 5.62
CA ASP A 85 -8.93 0.00 5.05
C ASP A 85 -8.30 0.26 3.68
N VAL A 86 -7.02 -0.11 3.56
CA VAL A 86 -6.30 -0.08 2.29
C VAL A 86 -6.79 -1.19 1.35
N LEU A 87 -7.01 -2.42 1.84
CA LEU A 87 -7.38 -3.57 1.01
C LEU A 87 -8.69 -3.35 0.24
N LYS A 88 -9.68 -2.67 0.84
CA LYS A 88 -11.08 -2.56 0.37
C LYS A 88 -11.73 -3.96 0.23
N HIS A 89 -13.06 -4.04 0.24
CA HIS A 89 -13.76 -5.33 0.27
C HIS A 89 -13.40 -6.24 -0.92
N GLY A 90 -12.97 -7.48 -0.64
CA GLY A 90 -12.68 -8.52 -1.63
C GLY A 90 -11.33 -8.40 -2.35
N GLY A 91 -10.44 -7.51 -1.90
CA GLY A 91 -9.08 -7.38 -2.44
C GLY A 91 -8.15 -8.51 -2.01
N LYS A 92 -7.06 -8.71 -2.75
CA LYS A 92 -5.96 -9.61 -2.39
C LYS A 92 -4.70 -8.84 -2.03
N VAL A 93 -3.92 -9.36 -1.10
CA VAL A 93 -2.67 -8.74 -0.63
C VAL A 93 -1.59 -9.80 -0.45
N ARG A 94 -0.32 -9.41 -0.51
CA ARG A 94 0.84 -10.24 -0.18
C ARG A 94 2.02 -9.41 0.31
N VAL A 95 2.96 -10.04 1.01
CA VAL A 95 4.32 -9.50 1.18
C VAL A 95 5.10 -9.74 -0.10
N ASN A 96 5.77 -8.72 -0.60
CA ASN A 96 6.58 -8.81 -1.82
C ASN A 96 7.81 -7.89 -1.73
N ASN A 97 8.87 -8.38 -1.11
CA ASN A 97 10.15 -7.66 -0.98
C ASN A 97 11.03 -7.82 -2.23
N TYR A 98 10.49 -7.62 -3.43
CA TYR A 98 11.23 -7.82 -4.68
C TYR A 98 12.51 -6.96 -4.77
N CYS A 99 12.54 -5.82 -4.07
CA CYS A 99 13.70 -4.92 -4.01
C CYS A 99 14.94 -5.56 -3.38
N ASP A 100 14.79 -6.56 -2.51
CA ASP A 100 15.91 -7.27 -1.84
C ASP A 100 16.77 -8.06 -2.84
N SER A 101 16.18 -8.39 -3.99
CA SER A 101 16.91 -9.02 -5.10
C SER A 101 17.80 -8.05 -5.89
N ILE A 102 17.46 -6.76 -5.83
CA ILE A 102 18.07 -5.70 -6.63
C ILE A 102 19.16 -4.99 -5.82
N TRP A 103 18.89 -4.71 -4.55
CA TRP A 103 19.77 -3.96 -3.68
C TRP A 103 20.25 -4.87 -2.54
N LYS A 104 21.55 -5.18 -2.54
CA LYS A 104 22.22 -5.89 -1.45
C LYS A 104 23.09 -4.89 -0.71
N LEU A 105 22.93 -4.83 0.61
CA LEU A 105 23.79 -4.05 1.51
C LEU A 105 25.11 -4.78 1.76
#